data_AF-A0A950V103-F1
#
_entry.id   AF-A0A950V103-F1
#
_cell.length_a   1.000
_cell.length_b   1.000
_cell.length_c   1.000
_cell.angle_alpha   90.00
_cell.angle_beta   90.00
_cell.angle_gamma   90.00
#
_symmetry.space_group_name_H-M   'P 1'
#
loop_
_entity.id
_entity.type
_entity.pdbx_description
1 polymer ?
#
loop_
_entity_poly.entity_id
_entity_poly.type
_entity_poly.pdbx_seq_one_letter_code
_entity_poly.pdbx_strand_id
1 'polypeptide(L)'
;GRIEALRVKQAPGCQRVVVGIDPPVSKKGACGIVVAGLCGDNAYVLADCTKEMLSPAQWADRAAGAYERFEADCVVAESNQGGEMVQSTLFTAHPNMKVKLVHASKGKVARAEPVSALYEQGRVHHAGVFPELEDQLCQFDGTGPSPDRLDALVWALTELFPQNRKLIPVPRVRVI
;
A
#
# COMPACT_ATOMS: atom_id res chain seq x y z
N GLY A 1 -5.37 -18.91 9.92
CA GLY A 1 -5.89 -18.65 8.56
C GLY A 1 -4.81 -18.86 7.50
N ARG A 2 -5.10 -18.48 6.25
CA ARG A 2 -4.18 -18.66 5.10
C ARG A 2 -2.91 -17.79 5.23
N ILE A 3 -3.01 -16.63 5.87
CA ILE A 3 -1.86 -15.75 6.17
C ILE A 3 -0.85 -16.48 7.06
N GLU A 4 -1.32 -17.12 8.14
CA GLU A 4 -0.45 -17.81 9.09
C GLU A 4 0.21 -19.05 8.46
N ALA A 5 -0.50 -19.74 7.57
CA ALA A 5 0.04 -20.88 6.83
C ALA A 5 1.15 -20.47 5.83
N LEU A 6 1.08 -19.25 5.29
CA LEU A 6 2.01 -18.73 4.29
C LEU A 6 3.07 -17.78 4.87
N ARG A 7 3.04 -17.53 6.18
CA ARG A 7 3.94 -16.61 6.89
C ARG A 7 5.37 -17.10 6.81
N VAL A 8 6.29 -16.16 6.63
CA VAL A 8 7.74 -16.42 6.68
C VAL A 8 8.38 -15.57 7.78
N LYS A 9 9.51 -16.03 8.32
CA LYS A 9 10.26 -15.25 9.32
C LYS A 9 10.91 -14.00 8.69
N GLN A 10 11.36 -14.12 7.45
CA GLN A 10 12.02 -13.05 6.70
C GLN A 10 11.70 -13.23 5.21
N ALA A 11 11.56 -12.12 4.50
CA ALA A 11 11.43 -12.14 3.05
C ALA A 11 12.78 -12.50 2.40
N PRO A 12 12.77 -13.17 1.23
CA PRO A 12 13.96 -13.25 0.37
C PRO A 12 14.43 -11.87 -0.10
N GLY A 13 15.52 -11.84 -0.87
CA GLY A 13 15.93 -10.62 -1.59
C GLY A 13 14.86 -10.24 -2.63
N CYS A 14 14.21 -9.11 -2.43
CA CYS A 14 13.18 -8.61 -3.36
C CYS A 14 13.82 -7.76 -4.46
N GLN A 15 13.37 -7.98 -5.69
CA GLN A 15 13.83 -7.26 -6.88
C GLN A 15 13.18 -5.88 -6.99
N ARG A 16 12.08 -5.69 -6.26
CA ARG A 16 11.33 -4.44 -6.23
C ARG A 16 10.64 -4.29 -4.89
N VAL A 17 10.63 -3.09 -4.34
CA VAL A 17 9.95 -2.74 -3.09
C VAL A 17 9.10 -1.49 -3.30
N VAL A 18 7.89 -1.48 -2.78
CA VAL A 18 6.99 -0.33 -2.84
C VAL A 18 6.36 -0.05 -1.49
N VAL A 19 6.03 1.22 -1.26
CA VAL A 19 5.24 1.65 -0.11
C VAL A 19 3.85 2.03 -0.61
N GLY A 20 2.83 1.30 -0.18
CA GLY A 20 1.43 1.68 -0.40
C GLY A 20 0.95 2.61 0.70
N ILE A 21 0.25 3.67 0.33
CA ILE A 21 -0.30 4.67 1.24
C ILE A 21 -1.78 4.87 0.97
N ASP A 22 -2.57 4.79 2.04
CA ASP A 22 -3.96 5.25 2.08
C ASP A 22 -4.08 6.39 3.11
N PRO A 23 -4.05 7.67 2.68
CA PRO A 23 -4.11 8.80 3.57
C PRO A 23 -5.56 9.02 4.08
N PRO A 24 -5.73 9.44 5.34
CA PRO A 24 -7.06 9.61 5.90
C PRO A 24 -7.78 10.82 5.28
N VAL A 25 -9.09 10.67 5.07
CA VAL A 25 -9.99 11.73 4.57
C VAL A 25 -10.11 12.91 5.56
N SER A 26 -10.01 12.59 6.85
CA SER A 26 -10.20 13.53 7.95
C SER A 26 -9.06 13.44 8.95
N LYS A 27 -8.88 14.49 9.75
CA LYS A 27 -7.79 14.59 10.76
C LYS A 27 -7.78 13.49 11.83
N LYS A 28 -8.79 12.59 11.85
CA LYS A 28 -8.96 11.54 12.86
C LYS A 28 -8.79 10.11 12.33
N GLY A 29 -8.54 9.93 11.04
CA GLY A 29 -8.35 8.59 10.46
C GLY A 29 -6.93 8.04 10.66
N ALA A 30 -6.74 6.74 10.40
CA ALA A 30 -5.40 6.19 10.29
C ALA A 30 -4.82 6.51 8.91
N CYS A 31 -3.51 6.70 8.82
CA CYS A 31 -2.84 6.68 7.53
C CYS A 31 -2.27 5.29 7.33
N GLY A 32 -2.92 4.50 6.47
CA GLY A 32 -2.42 3.20 6.06
C GLY A 32 -1.07 3.36 5.37
N ILE A 33 -0.03 2.70 5.87
CA ILE A 33 1.30 2.71 5.27
C ILE A 33 1.83 1.28 5.32
N VAL A 34 1.91 0.62 4.17
CA VAL A 34 2.34 -0.77 4.08
C VAL A 34 3.49 -0.90 3.08
N VAL A 35 4.57 -1.56 3.52
CA VAL A 35 5.71 -1.87 2.66
C VAL A 35 5.56 -3.29 2.14
N ALA A 36 5.65 -3.46 0.82
CA ALA A 36 5.64 -4.76 0.18
C ALA A 36 6.76 -4.88 -0.86
N GLY A 37 7.30 -6.08 -1.03
CA GLY A 37 8.31 -6.37 -2.04
C GLY A 37 7.92 -7.52 -2.94
N LEU A 38 8.37 -7.48 -4.20
CA LEU A 38 8.29 -8.57 -5.16
C LEU A 38 9.61 -9.35 -5.16
N CYS A 39 9.54 -10.62 -4.78
CA CYS A 39 10.66 -11.54 -4.64
C CYS A 39 10.38 -12.75 -5.55
N GLY A 40 10.94 -12.75 -6.77
CA GLY A 40 10.56 -13.74 -7.79
C GLY A 40 9.11 -13.52 -8.23
N ASP A 41 8.31 -14.59 -8.23
CA ASP A 41 6.89 -14.54 -8.65
C ASP A 41 5.90 -14.22 -7.52
N ASN A 42 6.41 -14.01 -6.30
CA ASN A 42 5.64 -13.82 -5.08
C ASN A 42 5.89 -12.44 -4.46
N ALA A 43 4.90 -11.91 -3.77
CA ALA A 43 5.02 -10.70 -2.97
C ALA A 43 5.12 -11.00 -1.48
N TYR A 44 5.83 -10.14 -0.77
CA TYR A 44 6.04 -10.22 0.65
C TYR A 44 5.65 -8.89 1.29
N VAL A 45 4.76 -8.93 2.28
CA VAL A 45 4.51 -7.80 3.17
C VAL A 45 5.70 -7.70 4.12
N LEU A 46 6.44 -6.60 4.02
CA LEU A 46 7.71 -6.37 4.71
C LEU A 46 7.52 -5.58 6.01
N ALA A 47 6.53 -4.68 6.04
CA ALA A 47 6.18 -3.92 7.23
C ALA A 47 4.77 -3.33 7.14
N ASP A 48 4.07 -3.31 8.28
CA ASP A 48 2.99 -2.36 8.54
C ASP A 48 3.58 -1.14 9.29
N CYS A 49 3.60 0.00 8.62
CA CYS A 49 4.04 1.28 9.16
C CYS A 49 2.84 2.20 9.45
N THR A 50 1.61 1.69 9.50
CA THR A 50 0.41 2.49 9.75
C THR A 50 0.44 3.14 11.13
N LYS A 51 -0.11 4.36 11.22
CA LYS A 51 -0.32 5.04 12.50
C LYS A 51 -1.57 5.91 12.47
N GLU A 52 -2.25 5.96 13.60
CA GLU A 52 -3.45 6.76 13.82
C GLU A 52 -3.14 8.19 14.27
N MET A 53 -4.07 9.10 14.01
CA MET A 53 -4.07 10.48 14.51
C MET A 53 -2.81 11.29 14.13
N LEU A 54 -2.18 10.97 12.99
CA LEU A 54 -1.07 11.74 12.45
C LEU A 54 -1.57 12.91 11.61
N SER A 55 -0.88 14.05 11.75
CA SER A 55 -1.02 15.16 10.79
C SER A 55 -0.46 14.77 9.41
N PRO A 56 -0.82 15.53 8.34
CA PRO A 56 -0.24 15.34 7.01
C PRO A 56 1.28 15.21 6.97
N ALA A 57 1.99 16.14 7.61
CA ALA A 57 3.45 16.10 7.67
C ALA A 57 3.96 14.84 8.36
N GLN A 58 3.36 14.43 9.49
CA GLN A 58 3.83 13.28 10.26
C GLN A 58 3.66 11.95 9.54
N TRP A 59 2.54 11.73 8.84
CA TRP A 59 2.41 10.49 8.06
C TRP A 59 3.30 10.52 6.82
N ALA A 60 3.54 11.68 6.22
CA ALA A 60 4.48 11.81 5.11
C ALA A 60 5.93 11.55 5.52
N ASP A 61 6.37 12.06 6.67
CA ASP A 61 7.70 11.74 7.23
C ASP A 61 7.84 10.25 7.51
N ARG A 62 6.76 9.61 7.99
CA ARG A 62 6.75 8.17 8.25
C ARG A 62 6.83 7.36 6.95
N ALA A 63 6.13 7.79 5.91
CA ALA A 63 6.22 7.21 4.59
C ALA A 63 7.61 7.38 3.97
N ALA A 64 8.21 8.56 4.11
CA ALA A 64 9.59 8.83 3.69
C ALA A 64 10.59 7.94 4.43
N GLY A 65 10.46 7.80 5.75
CA GLY A 65 11.28 6.89 6.54
C GLY A 65 11.13 5.42 6.12
N ALA A 66 9.91 4.99 5.75
CA ALA A 66 9.70 3.66 5.18
C ALA A 66 10.32 3.52 3.78
N TYR A 67 10.20 4.55 2.95
CA TYR A 67 10.79 4.61 1.62
C TYR A 67 12.31 4.46 1.67
N GLU A 68 12.99 5.19 2.55
CA GLU A 68 14.44 5.12 2.74
C GLU A 68 14.87 3.81 3.39
N ARG A 69 14.25 3.42 4.51
CA ARG A 69 14.64 2.22 5.29
C ARG A 69 14.60 0.94 4.47
N PHE A 70 13.64 0.84 3.56
CA PHE A 70 13.44 -0.35 2.73
C PHE A 70 13.96 -0.17 1.30
N GLU A 71 14.67 0.93 1.02
CA GLU A 71 15.18 1.26 -0.32
C GLU A 71 14.10 1.13 -1.40
N ALA A 72 12.90 1.63 -1.09
CA ALA A 72 11.74 1.41 -1.93
C ALA A 72 11.88 2.09 -3.30
N ASP A 73 11.40 1.44 -4.35
CA ASP A 73 11.43 1.95 -5.70
C ASP A 73 10.44 3.11 -5.90
N CYS A 74 9.28 3.03 -5.26
CA CYS A 74 8.26 4.08 -5.30
C CYS A 74 7.26 3.99 -4.14
N VAL A 75 6.63 5.13 -3.88
CA VAL A 75 5.41 5.25 -3.07
C VAL A 75 4.19 5.26 -3.99
N VAL A 76 3.16 4.51 -3.65
CA VAL A 76 1.88 4.47 -4.35
C VAL A 76 0.81 5.03 -3.42
N ALA A 77 0.18 6.13 -3.79
CA ALA A 77 -0.76 6.83 -2.90
C ALA A 77 -2.09 7.15 -3.61
N GLU A 78 -3.21 6.95 -2.92
CA GLU A 78 -4.52 7.33 -3.42
C GLU A 78 -4.69 8.86 -3.51
N SER A 79 -5.17 9.36 -4.66
CA SER A 79 -5.30 10.80 -4.96
C SER A 79 -6.73 11.33 -5.00
N ASN A 80 -7.74 10.46 -4.82
CA ASN A 80 -9.16 10.84 -4.92
C ASN A 80 -9.62 11.86 -3.86
N GLN A 81 -8.80 12.12 -2.85
CA GLN A 81 -9.17 12.88 -1.66
C GLN A 81 -8.29 14.11 -1.44
N GLY A 82 -7.77 14.69 -2.53
CA GLY A 82 -6.86 15.84 -2.50
C GLY A 82 -5.48 15.53 -3.06
N GLY A 83 -5.40 14.84 -4.22
CA GLY A 83 -4.16 14.33 -4.81
C GLY A 83 -2.98 15.31 -4.86
N GLU A 84 -3.20 16.58 -5.20
CA GLU A 84 -2.15 17.61 -5.16
C GLU A 84 -1.62 17.85 -3.75
N MET A 85 -2.49 17.81 -2.73
CA MET A 85 -2.11 17.90 -1.32
C MET A 85 -1.32 16.68 -0.87
N VAL A 86 -1.74 15.47 -1.26
CA VAL A 86 -1.00 14.23 -0.91
C VAL A 86 0.41 14.25 -1.50
N GLN A 87 0.52 14.59 -2.78
CA GLN A 87 1.80 14.65 -3.47
C GLN A 87 2.71 15.75 -2.91
N SER A 88 2.20 16.96 -2.71
CA SER A 88 2.99 18.06 -2.13
C SER A 88 3.45 17.76 -0.71
N THR A 89 2.61 17.12 0.11
CA THR A 89 2.97 16.70 1.47
C THR A 89 4.11 15.66 1.44
N LEU A 90 4.00 14.65 0.57
CA LEU A 90 5.04 13.64 0.36
C LEU A 90 6.36 14.23 -0.15
N PHE A 91 6.31 15.16 -1.10
CA PHE A 91 7.52 15.84 -1.61
C PHE A 91 8.12 16.83 -0.62
N THR A 92 7.33 17.39 0.28
CA THR A 92 7.85 18.22 1.38
C THR A 92 8.67 17.37 2.35
N ALA A 93 8.21 16.15 2.65
CA ALA A 93 8.94 15.22 3.51
C ALA A 93 10.19 14.64 2.82
N HIS A 94 10.10 14.30 1.53
CA HIS A 94 11.24 13.77 0.77
C HIS A 94 11.18 14.18 -0.72
N PRO A 95 11.92 15.24 -1.13
CA PRO A 95 11.82 15.83 -2.47
C PRO A 95 12.16 14.89 -3.63
N ASN A 96 13.03 13.90 -3.41
CA ASN A 96 13.48 12.97 -4.44
C ASN A 96 12.67 11.66 -4.48
N MET A 97 11.59 11.56 -3.70
CA MET A 97 10.81 10.34 -3.58
C MET A 97 10.01 10.10 -4.85
N LYS A 98 10.08 8.90 -5.42
CA LYS A 98 9.24 8.55 -6.56
C LYS A 98 7.81 8.27 -6.08
N VAL A 99 6.87 9.15 -6.39
CA VAL A 99 5.46 9.02 -6.00
C VAL A 99 4.60 8.71 -7.22
N LYS A 100 3.77 7.68 -7.12
CA LYS A 100 2.75 7.30 -8.10
C LYS A 100 1.36 7.51 -7.50
N LEU A 101 0.65 8.51 -8.01
CA LEU A 101 -0.73 8.76 -7.63
C LEU A 101 -1.68 7.81 -8.35
N VAL A 102 -2.62 7.25 -7.59
CA VAL A 102 -3.63 6.32 -8.10
C VAL A 102 -5.03 6.80 -7.73
N HIS A 103 -5.97 6.61 -8.65
CA HIS A 103 -7.37 6.95 -8.43
C HIS A 103 -8.17 5.66 -8.29
N ALA A 104 -8.91 5.52 -7.19
CA ALA A 104 -9.92 4.48 -7.08
C ALA A 104 -11.05 4.79 -8.06
N SER A 105 -11.07 4.07 -9.18
CA SER A 105 -12.15 4.13 -10.18
C SER A 105 -13.21 3.05 -9.97
N LYS A 106 -12.90 2.03 -9.18
CA LYS A 106 -13.77 0.90 -8.83
C LYS A 106 -14.05 0.90 -7.33
N GLY A 107 -15.20 0.34 -6.95
CA GLY A 107 -15.52 0.12 -5.55
C GLY A 107 -14.48 -0.76 -4.85
N LYS A 108 -14.29 -0.54 -3.55
CA LYS A 108 -13.30 -1.22 -2.70
C LYS A 108 -13.22 -2.75 -2.88
N VAL A 109 -14.37 -3.45 -2.96
CA VAL A 109 -14.42 -4.91 -3.15
C VAL A 109 -13.78 -5.31 -4.47
N ALA A 110 -14.12 -4.63 -5.57
CA ALA A 110 -13.57 -4.89 -6.89
C ALA A 110 -12.08 -4.51 -7.02
N ARG A 111 -11.55 -3.65 -6.14
CA ARG A 111 -10.11 -3.39 -6.03
C ARG A 111 -9.38 -4.50 -5.25
N ALA A 112 -10.01 -5.02 -4.20
CA ALA A 112 -9.42 -6.03 -3.31
C ALA A 112 -9.47 -7.46 -3.91
N GLU A 113 -10.46 -7.77 -4.75
CA GLU A 113 -10.62 -9.11 -5.35
C GLU A 113 -9.34 -9.65 -6.03
N PRO A 114 -8.64 -8.92 -6.92
CA PRO A 114 -7.41 -9.43 -7.54
C PRO A 114 -6.30 -9.71 -6.53
N VAL A 115 -6.26 -8.96 -5.43
CA VAL A 115 -5.30 -9.16 -4.35
C VAL A 115 -5.66 -10.39 -3.52
N SER A 116 -6.95 -10.57 -3.22
CA SER A 116 -7.45 -11.78 -2.56
C SER A 116 -7.06 -13.03 -3.35
N ALA A 117 -7.28 -13.04 -4.67
CA ALA A 117 -6.90 -14.15 -5.54
C ALA A 117 -5.40 -14.48 -5.46
N LEU A 118 -4.50 -13.49 -5.31
CA LEU A 118 -3.08 -13.73 -5.11
C LEU A 118 -2.78 -14.42 -3.78
N TYR A 119 -3.47 -14.03 -2.70
CA TYR A 119 -3.40 -14.77 -1.44
C TYR A 119 -3.88 -16.22 -1.62
N GLU A 120 -4.99 -16.44 -2.33
CA GLU A 120 -5.52 -17.79 -2.56
C GLU A 120 -4.57 -18.70 -3.34
N GLN A 121 -3.85 -18.13 -4.29
CA GLN A 121 -2.82 -18.80 -5.07
C GLN A 121 -1.52 -19.03 -4.29
N GLY A 122 -1.42 -18.57 -3.05
CA GLY A 122 -0.22 -18.69 -2.24
C GLY A 122 0.93 -17.77 -2.69
N ARG A 123 0.61 -16.66 -3.37
CA ARG A 123 1.59 -15.74 -3.96
C ARG A 123 1.88 -14.50 -3.11
N VAL A 124 1.20 -14.36 -1.98
CA VAL A 124 1.42 -13.27 -1.02
C VAL A 124 1.76 -13.86 0.33
N HIS A 125 2.87 -13.40 0.90
CA HIS A 125 3.39 -13.85 2.18
C HIS A 125 3.56 -12.66 3.13
N HIS A 126 3.44 -12.90 4.43
CA HIS A 126 3.78 -11.91 5.46
C HIS A 126 5.14 -12.27 6.05
N ALA A 127 6.10 -11.34 5.98
CA ALA A 127 7.44 -11.50 6.52
C ALA A 127 7.53 -10.90 7.93
N GLY A 128 7.03 -11.66 8.91
CA GLY A 128 6.80 -11.18 10.27
C GLY A 128 5.35 -11.30 10.67
N VAL A 129 4.96 -10.60 11.76
CA VAL A 129 3.58 -10.54 12.25
C VAL A 129 3.12 -9.10 12.29
N PHE A 130 1.96 -8.83 11.69
CA PHE A 130 1.36 -7.50 11.58
C PHE A 130 -0.10 -7.58 12.07
N PRO A 131 -0.34 -7.73 13.39
CA PRO A 131 -1.65 -8.10 13.92
C PRO A 131 -2.78 -7.19 13.45
N GLU A 132 -2.59 -5.87 13.51
CA GLU A 132 -3.62 -4.90 13.14
C GLU A 132 -3.93 -4.91 11.63
N LEU A 133 -2.93 -5.15 10.78
CA LEU A 133 -3.13 -5.35 9.35
C LEU A 133 -3.86 -6.67 9.10
N GLU A 134 -3.39 -7.76 9.70
CA GLU A 134 -3.94 -9.11 9.53
C GLU A 134 -5.39 -9.19 10.01
N ASP A 135 -5.73 -8.52 11.12
CA ASP A 135 -7.09 -8.38 11.62
C ASP A 135 -7.97 -7.66 10.61
N GLN A 136 -7.51 -6.53 10.03
CA GLN A 136 -8.26 -5.82 8.99
C GLN A 136 -8.49 -6.70 7.76
N LEU A 137 -7.51 -7.51 7.35
CA LEU A 137 -7.66 -8.44 6.22
C LEU A 137 -8.64 -9.57 6.52
N CYS A 138 -8.67 -10.08 7.75
CA CYS A 138 -9.55 -11.18 8.14
C CYS A 138 -10.99 -10.73 8.42
N GLN A 139 -11.18 -9.50 8.92
CA GLN A 139 -12.48 -8.98 9.32
C GLN A 139 -13.25 -8.30 8.17
N PHE A 140 -12.56 -7.87 7.11
CA PHE A 140 -13.21 -7.18 6.00
C PHE A 140 -14.04 -8.14 5.16
N ASP A 141 -15.36 -8.00 5.24
CA ASP A 141 -16.35 -8.80 4.49
C ASP A 141 -16.84 -8.12 3.21
N GLY A 142 -16.26 -6.97 2.86
CA GLY A 142 -16.67 -6.15 1.71
C GLY A 142 -17.77 -5.13 2.02
N THR A 143 -18.34 -5.16 3.22
CA THR A 143 -19.34 -4.20 3.70
C THR A 143 -18.70 -3.09 4.53
N GLY A 144 -19.41 -1.98 4.76
CA GLY A 144 -18.88 -0.85 5.55
C GLY A 144 -17.70 -0.11 4.90
N PRO A 145 -17.06 0.86 5.55
CA PRO A 145 -15.86 1.52 5.01
C PRO A 145 -14.70 0.53 4.82
N SER A 146 -13.86 0.74 3.79
CA SER A 146 -12.64 -0.05 3.63
C SER A 146 -11.65 0.31 4.75
N PRO A 147 -10.93 -0.65 5.34
CA PRO A 147 -9.92 -0.35 6.34
C PRO A 147 -8.64 0.26 5.73
N ASP A 148 -8.08 1.28 6.39
CA ASP A 148 -6.94 2.06 5.84
C ASP A 148 -5.70 1.18 5.55
N ARG A 149 -5.40 0.17 6.38
CA ARG A 149 -4.23 -0.72 6.15
C ARG A 149 -4.46 -1.68 4.99
N LEU A 150 -5.68 -2.18 4.86
CA LEU A 150 -6.08 -3.05 3.78
C LEU A 150 -5.94 -2.32 2.44
N ASP A 151 -6.45 -1.09 2.35
CA ASP A 151 -6.36 -0.29 1.13
C ASP A 151 -4.91 0.03 0.77
N ALA A 152 -4.09 0.43 1.75
CA ALA A 152 -2.66 0.64 1.55
C ALA A 152 -1.94 -0.63 1.02
N LEU A 153 -2.25 -1.80 1.59
CA LEU A 153 -1.73 -3.07 1.10
C LEU A 153 -2.20 -3.38 -0.32
N VAL A 154 -3.48 -3.18 -0.62
CA VAL A 154 -4.05 -3.42 -1.96
C VAL A 154 -3.33 -2.57 -2.99
N TRP A 155 -3.03 -1.31 -2.68
CA TRP A 155 -2.26 -0.43 -3.55
C TRP A 155 -0.83 -0.93 -3.79
N ALA A 156 -0.13 -1.33 -2.72
CA ALA A 156 1.22 -1.88 -2.83
C ALA A 156 1.23 -3.14 -3.72
N LEU A 157 0.36 -4.11 -3.46
CA LEU A 157 0.33 -5.37 -4.20
C LEU A 157 -0.12 -5.19 -5.66
N THR A 158 -1.11 -4.32 -5.91
CA THR A 158 -1.54 -4.02 -7.28
C THR A 158 -0.42 -3.39 -8.10
N GLU A 159 0.41 -2.54 -7.49
CA GLU A 159 1.57 -1.96 -8.16
C GLU A 159 2.68 -2.98 -8.44
N LEU A 160 2.90 -3.93 -7.52
CA LEU A 160 3.92 -4.97 -7.66
C LEU A 160 3.59 -6.00 -8.73
N PHE A 161 2.31 -6.33 -8.93
CA PHE A 161 1.88 -7.32 -9.93
C PHE A 161 1.39 -6.65 -11.23
N PRO A 162 2.20 -6.58 -12.29
CA PRO A 162 1.88 -5.81 -13.50
C PRO A 162 0.70 -6.36 -14.30
N GLN A 163 0.40 -7.65 -14.17
CA GLN A 163 -0.78 -8.28 -14.77
C GLN A 163 -2.09 -7.67 -14.23
N ASN A 164 -2.04 -7.03 -13.05
CA ASN A 164 -3.15 -6.28 -12.45
C ASN A 164 -3.09 -4.76 -12.77
N ARG A 165 -2.03 -4.23 -13.43
CA ARG A 165 -1.89 -2.78 -13.73
C ARG A 165 -2.96 -2.22 -14.67
N LYS A 166 -3.73 -3.05 -15.40
CA LYS A 166 -4.91 -2.60 -16.16
C LYS A 166 -5.99 -1.95 -15.27
N LEU A 167 -5.87 -2.07 -13.95
CA LEU A 167 -6.81 -1.53 -12.96
C LEU A 167 -6.42 -0.14 -12.42
N ILE A 168 -5.20 0.35 -12.69
CA ILE A 168 -4.74 1.65 -12.23
C ILE A 168 -4.62 2.59 -13.43
N PRO A 169 -5.58 3.52 -13.65
CA PRO A 169 -5.37 4.60 -14.60
C PRO A 169 -4.26 5.49 -14.07
N VAL A 170 -3.10 5.46 -14.74
CA VAL A 170 -2.03 6.44 -14.50
C VAL A 170 -2.46 7.73 -15.21
N PRO A 171 -2.60 8.86 -14.52
CA PRO A 171 -2.84 10.12 -15.20
C PRO A 171 -1.68 10.38 -16.18
N ARG A 172 -2.00 10.45 -17.47
CA ARG A 172 -1.04 10.87 -18.48
C ARG A 172 -0.82 12.36 -18.30
N VAL A 173 0.22 12.75 -17.57
CA VAL A 173 0.70 14.13 -17.61
C VAL A 173 1.24 14.35 -19.02
N ARG A 174 0.48 15.07 -19.85
CA ARG A 174 1.01 15.66 -21.08
C ARG A 174 1.89 16.83 -20.64
N VAL A 175 3.20 16.64 -20.75
CA VAL A 175 4.12 17.78 -20.77
C VAL A 175 3.83 18.52 -22.08
N ILE A 176 3.43 19.79 -21.95
CA ILE A 176 3.36 20.76 -23.06
C ILE A 176 4.69 21.51 -23.07
#